data_AF-A0A931KE12-F1
#
_entry.id   AF-A0A931KE12-F1
#
_cell.length_a   1.000
_cell.length_b   1.000
_cell.length_c   1.000
_cell.angle_alpha   90.00
_cell.angle_beta   90.00
_cell.angle_gamma   90.00
#
_symmetry.space_group_name_H-M   'P 1'
#
loop_
_entity.id
_entity.type
_entity.pdbx_description
1 polymer ?
#
loop_
_entity_poly.entity_id
_entity_poly.type
_entity_poly.pdbx_seq_one_letter_code
_entity_poly.pdbx_strand_id
1 'polypeptide(L)'
;MNEHSFTEGALRALHSAARHASAANRRFADPMDLLRSLLADDESQATVLLTRWGLAEDARLSWLERTAEEVDAGSAGDTPPRHDSHHSHSAGHSPALKMAIADAELFTRSIDRTKLVGTEELLYGLLNSHKEAARQVQAMGTDMEALRNYFRSQTADESEPLPLPEGCEPIVLADAVESADIARIIDAASNRVREGLRVVEDYARFALDDPSLTRGLKDVRHRLAEAMSGFPAETITPQRDTAGDVGTHIMAVDEGLRTSPRDVLVANFKRVTEALRSLEEFAKLYDVWVSGRFEVLRYDLYTLEKRMLLAVSAVRRLADTRLCLLVGNMPTLGDLTWVVGEAIEGGVDFIQLREKNLPDRILLEHAREIRILTARAGVLFAVNDRVDIARLAGADAVHLGQDDLTVRDARRLVGPRMIVGVSTHEPAQLKQAIVDGGQYFGVGPVFPSRTKTFTHEQIAGTGYVRHVAEQTTLPWFAIGGIDADTIDEAIEAGATRVAVSSAILKADRPREAAKSLRKKLDQVGSASRWSEASRES
;
A
#
# COMPACT_ATOMS: atom_id res chain seq x y z
N MET A 1 0.41 -18.57 -1.70
CA MET A 1 -1.07 -18.47 -1.54
C MET A 1 -1.40 -18.92 -0.15
N ASN A 2 -2.32 -18.25 0.52
CA ASN A 2 -2.88 -18.80 1.76
C ASN A 2 -3.97 -19.80 1.34
N GLU A 3 -3.67 -21.08 1.28
CA GLU A 3 -4.60 -22.12 0.79
C GLU A 3 -5.93 -22.13 1.58
N HIS A 4 -5.90 -21.66 2.83
CA HIS A 4 -7.07 -21.52 3.70
C HIS A 4 -8.08 -20.43 3.29
N SER A 5 -7.82 -19.66 2.23
CA SER A 5 -8.73 -18.61 1.72
C SER A 5 -9.59 -19.05 0.54
N PHE A 6 -9.41 -20.28 0.04
CA PHE A 6 -10.07 -20.80 -1.15
C PHE A 6 -10.92 -22.03 -0.81
N THR A 7 -12.00 -22.22 -1.57
CA THR A 7 -12.74 -23.49 -1.56
C THR A 7 -11.93 -24.60 -2.26
N GLU A 8 -12.25 -25.86 -1.97
CA GLU A 8 -11.64 -27.01 -2.65
C GLU A 8 -11.79 -26.95 -4.17
N GLY A 9 -12.93 -26.48 -4.69
CA GLY A 9 -13.15 -26.31 -6.13
C GLY A 9 -12.22 -25.27 -6.76
N ALA A 10 -12.04 -24.14 -6.07
CA ALA A 10 -11.13 -23.08 -6.51
C ALA A 10 -9.66 -23.54 -6.49
N LEU A 11 -9.24 -24.27 -5.45
CA LEU A 11 -7.89 -24.85 -5.38
C LEU A 11 -7.66 -25.87 -6.50
N ARG A 12 -8.64 -26.74 -6.78
CA ARG A 12 -8.56 -27.68 -7.91
C ARG A 12 -8.39 -26.96 -9.24
N ALA A 13 -9.15 -25.89 -9.49
CA ALA A 13 -9.05 -25.10 -10.72
C ALA A 13 -7.66 -24.45 -10.87
N LEU A 14 -7.12 -23.84 -9.80
CA LEU A 14 -5.79 -23.22 -9.81
C LEU A 14 -4.67 -24.26 -10.01
N HIS A 15 -4.75 -25.41 -9.32
CA HIS A 15 -3.80 -26.50 -9.52
C HIS A 15 -3.88 -27.08 -10.93
N SER A 16 -5.09 -27.17 -11.50
CA SER A 16 -5.25 -27.62 -12.88
C SER A 16 -4.67 -26.62 -13.88
N ALA A 17 -4.80 -25.32 -13.63
CA ALA A 17 -4.19 -24.28 -14.46
C ALA A 17 -2.65 -24.38 -14.42
N ALA A 18 -2.07 -24.60 -13.24
CA ALA A 18 -0.65 -24.88 -13.09
C ALA A 18 -0.21 -26.14 -13.85
N ARG A 19 -1.02 -27.21 -13.84
CA ARG A 19 -0.76 -28.42 -14.64
C ARG A 19 -0.81 -28.15 -16.14
N HIS A 20 -1.76 -27.36 -16.63
CA HIS A 20 -1.82 -26.98 -18.05
C HIS A 20 -0.57 -26.22 -18.48
N ALA A 21 -0.11 -25.28 -17.66
CA ALA A 21 1.13 -24.55 -17.91
C ALA A 21 2.36 -25.48 -17.93
N SER A 22 2.48 -26.38 -16.93
CA SER A 22 3.56 -27.36 -16.89
C SER A 22 3.54 -28.31 -18.09
N ALA A 23 2.37 -28.77 -18.53
CA ALA A 23 2.23 -29.61 -19.72
C ALA A 23 2.64 -28.89 -21.01
N ALA A 24 2.39 -27.58 -21.09
CA ALA A 24 2.87 -26.71 -22.17
C ALA A 24 4.32 -26.23 -21.98
N ASN A 25 5.09 -26.84 -21.07
CA ASN A 25 6.47 -26.48 -20.72
C ASN A 25 6.65 -24.99 -20.31
N ARG A 26 5.59 -24.36 -19.78
CA ARG A 26 5.60 -22.98 -19.26
C ARG A 26 5.82 -22.96 -17.75
N ARG A 27 6.69 -22.03 -17.31
CA ARG A 27 7.02 -21.83 -15.88
C ARG A 27 5.87 -21.22 -15.07
N PHE A 28 4.95 -20.52 -15.74
CA PHE A 28 3.84 -19.83 -15.10
C PHE A 28 2.52 -20.14 -15.80
N ALA A 29 1.47 -20.37 -15.03
CA ALA A 29 0.09 -20.39 -15.50
C ALA A 29 -0.44 -18.99 -15.74
N ASP A 30 -1.18 -18.85 -16.82
CA ASP A 30 -1.77 -17.62 -17.31
C ASP A 30 -3.30 -17.61 -17.12
N PRO A 31 -3.95 -16.45 -17.24
CA PRO A 31 -5.40 -16.33 -17.13
C PRO A 31 -6.20 -17.29 -18.03
N MET A 32 -5.68 -17.64 -19.21
CA MET A 32 -6.33 -18.58 -20.13
C MET A 32 -6.25 -20.04 -19.64
N ASP A 33 -5.20 -20.40 -18.87
CA ASP A 33 -5.11 -21.72 -18.23
C ASP A 33 -6.17 -21.87 -17.14
N LEU A 34 -6.41 -20.79 -16.39
CA LEU A 34 -7.49 -20.74 -15.39
C LEU A 34 -8.86 -20.81 -16.07
N LEU A 35 -9.09 -20.07 -17.16
CA LEU A 35 -10.34 -20.15 -17.92
C LEU A 35 -10.61 -21.60 -18.35
N ARG A 36 -9.58 -22.26 -18.90
CA ARG A 36 -9.66 -23.65 -19.32
C ARG A 36 -10.01 -24.57 -18.15
N SER A 37 -9.35 -24.42 -17.01
CA SER A 37 -9.61 -25.23 -15.83
C SER A 37 -11.01 -25.01 -15.25
N LEU A 38 -11.51 -23.77 -15.25
CA LEU A 38 -12.87 -23.47 -14.82
C LEU A 38 -13.89 -24.13 -15.75
N LEU A 39 -13.67 -24.03 -17.07
CA LEU A 39 -14.56 -24.58 -18.09
C LEU A 39 -14.44 -26.09 -18.29
N ALA A 40 -13.36 -26.75 -17.84
CA ALA A 40 -13.21 -28.20 -17.98
C ALA A 40 -13.89 -28.98 -16.85
N ASP A 41 -14.16 -28.33 -15.72
CA ASP A 41 -14.84 -28.93 -14.57
C ASP A 41 -16.35 -28.64 -14.66
N ASP A 42 -17.14 -29.66 -14.97
CA ASP A 42 -18.61 -29.58 -15.02
C ASP A 42 -19.24 -29.31 -13.65
N GLU A 43 -18.54 -29.66 -12.55
CA GLU A 43 -18.99 -29.38 -11.18
C GLU A 43 -18.62 -27.96 -10.72
N SER A 44 -17.86 -27.22 -11.54
CA SER A 44 -17.49 -25.84 -11.24
C SER A 44 -18.71 -24.92 -11.28
N GLN A 45 -18.94 -24.21 -10.17
CA GLN A 45 -19.96 -23.15 -10.12
C GLN A 45 -19.73 -22.06 -11.17
N ALA A 46 -18.48 -21.83 -11.61
CA ALA A 46 -18.18 -20.97 -12.75
C ALA A 46 -18.85 -21.47 -14.04
N THR A 47 -18.74 -22.76 -14.35
CA THR A 47 -19.37 -23.36 -15.53
C THR A 47 -20.89 -23.29 -15.43
N VAL A 48 -21.45 -23.67 -14.27
CA VAL A 48 -22.89 -23.60 -14.01
C VAL A 48 -23.42 -22.17 -14.23
N LEU A 49 -22.69 -21.18 -13.73
CA LEU A 49 -23.06 -19.77 -13.87
C LEU A 49 -22.97 -19.29 -15.32
N LEU A 50 -21.93 -19.68 -16.06
CA LEU A 50 -21.80 -19.34 -17.48
C LEU A 50 -22.91 -19.98 -18.33
N THR A 51 -23.23 -21.26 -18.08
CA THR A 51 -24.33 -21.98 -18.74
C THR A 51 -25.68 -21.33 -18.46
N ARG A 52 -25.92 -20.90 -17.21
CA ARG A 52 -27.14 -20.16 -16.85
C ARG A 52 -27.33 -18.90 -17.71
N TRP A 53 -26.24 -18.27 -18.13
CA TRP A 53 -26.26 -17.05 -18.94
C TRP A 53 -25.90 -17.29 -20.41
N GLY A 54 -26.12 -18.50 -20.92
CA GLY A 54 -26.11 -18.75 -22.37
C GLY A 54 -24.80 -19.30 -22.95
N LEU A 55 -23.86 -19.77 -22.12
CA LEU A 55 -22.69 -20.51 -22.62
C LEU A 55 -23.14 -21.72 -23.45
N ALA A 56 -22.81 -21.71 -24.74
CA ALA A 56 -23.14 -22.78 -25.66
C ALA A 56 -22.19 -23.97 -25.47
N GLU A 57 -22.78 -25.15 -25.23
CA GLU A 57 -22.03 -26.35 -24.85
C GLU A 57 -21.12 -26.87 -25.98
N ASP A 58 -21.58 -26.78 -27.23
CA ASP A 58 -20.82 -27.11 -28.43
C ASP A 58 -19.60 -26.18 -28.63
N ALA A 59 -19.77 -24.88 -28.38
CA ALA A 59 -18.69 -23.89 -28.46
C ALA A 59 -17.67 -24.07 -27.32
N ARG A 60 -18.13 -24.43 -26.11
CA ARG A 60 -17.29 -24.76 -24.97
C ARG A 60 -16.42 -25.99 -25.26
N LEU A 61 -17.03 -27.10 -25.68
CA LEU A 61 -16.31 -28.35 -25.99
C LEU A 61 -15.31 -28.14 -27.14
N SER A 62 -15.74 -27.48 -28.22
CA SER A 62 -14.88 -27.19 -29.38
C SER A 62 -13.67 -26.31 -29.02
N TRP A 63 -13.78 -25.44 -28.00
CA TRP A 63 -12.64 -24.65 -27.54
C TRP A 63 -11.72 -25.43 -26.59
N LEU A 64 -12.28 -26.27 -25.72
CA LEU A 64 -11.48 -27.15 -24.85
C LEU A 64 -10.66 -28.16 -25.67
N GLU A 65 -11.24 -28.70 -26.75
CA GLU A 65 -10.54 -29.61 -27.68
C GLU A 65 -9.40 -28.89 -28.41
N ARG A 66 -9.65 -27.73 -29.04
CA ARG A 66 -8.61 -26.95 -29.72
C ARG A 66 -7.45 -26.56 -28.79
N THR A 67 -7.78 -26.11 -27.58
CA THR A 67 -6.74 -25.75 -26.61
C THR A 67 -5.97 -26.99 -26.12
N ALA A 68 -6.56 -28.18 -26.10
CA ALA A 68 -5.84 -29.43 -25.82
C ALA A 68 -4.84 -29.77 -26.92
N GLU A 69 -5.25 -29.66 -28.17
CA GLU A 69 -4.40 -29.93 -29.35
C GLU A 69 -3.23 -28.95 -29.46
N GLU A 70 -3.42 -27.67 -29.10
CA GLU A 70 -2.34 -26.66 -29.07
C GLU A 70 -1.25 -26.98 -28.02
N VAL A 71 -1.61 -27.61 -26.91
CA VAL A 71 -0.66 -28.04 -25.87
C VAL A 71 0.11 -29.28 -26.32
N ASP A 72 -0.57 -30.25 -26.95
CA ASP A 72 0.08 -31.46 -27.49
C ASP A 72 1.03 -31.13 -28.65
N ALA A 73 0.66 -30.20 -29.54
CA ALA A 73 1.51 -29.74 -30.65
C ALA A 73 2.79 -29.02 -30.17
N GLY A 74 2.73 -28.33 -29.03
CA GLY A 74 3.89 -27.69 -28.39
C GLY A 74 4.83 -28.66 -27.67
N SER A 75 4.37 -29.88 -27.37
CA SER A 75 5.16 -30.93 -26.70
C SER A 75 5.95 -31.83 -27.66
N ALA A 76 5.60 -31.83 -28.95
CA ALA A 76 6.17 -32.72 -29.96
C ALA A 76 7.57 -32.33 -30.47
N GLY A 77 8.20 -31.31 -29.87
CA GLY A 77 9.45 -30.73 -30.35
C GLY A 77 10.46 -30.42 -29.24
N ASP A 78 10.81 -31.38 -28.38
CA ASP A 78 12.17 -31.43 -27.84
C ASP A 78 12.54 -32.79 -27.23
N THR A 79 13.82 -33.11 -27.31
CA THR A 79 14.43 -34.38 -26.87
C THR A 79 14.48 -34.43 -25.32
N PRO A 80 14.25 -35.58 -24.65
CA PRO A 80 14.10 -35.58 -23.19
C PRO A 80 15.43 -35.32 -22.45
N PRO A 81 15.49 -34.42 -21.45
CA PRO A 81 16.57 -34.43 -20.49
C PRO A 81 16.36 -35.53 -19.45
N ARG A 82 17.49 -36.01 -18.94
CA ARG A 82 17.65 -37.16 -18.05
C ARG A 82 16.97 -36.95 -16.69
N HIS A 83 16.51 -38.08 -16.14
CA HIS A 83 16.07 -38.26 -14.77
C HIS A 83 16.92 -37.49 -13.74
N ASP A 84 16.27 -36.59 -13.01
CA ASP A 84 16.58 -36.31 -11.61
C ASP A 84 15.27 -36.34 -10.81
N SER A 85 15.33 -36.99 -9.67
CA SER A 85 14.22 -37.47 -8.89
C SER A 85 13.70 -36.42 -7.90
N HIS A 86 12.36 -36.40 -7.75
CA HIS A 86 11.59 -35.85 -6.64
C HIS A 86 11.70 -34.34 -6.34
N HIS A 87 10.97 -33.54 -7.11
CA HIS A 87 9.98 -32.56 -6.62
C HIS A 87 9.23 -32.00 -7.83
N SER A 88 7.98 -32.42 -8.09
CA SER A 88 7.15 -31.79 -9.13
C SER A 88 6.92 -30.33 -8.76
N HIS A 89 7.71 -29.42 -9.31
CA HIS A 89 7.47 -27.99 -9.14
C HIS A 89 6.24 -27.64 -9.98
N SER A 90 5.08 -27.47 -9.35
CA SER A 90 3.90 -26.91 -10.01
C SER A 90 4.27 -25.55 -10.60
N ALA A 91 3.89 -25.28 -11.86
CA ALA A 91 4.07 -23.96 -12.44
C ALA A 91 3.53 -22.86 -11.51
N GLY A 92 4.25 -21.76 -11.38
CA GLY A 92 3.79 -20.61 -10.59
C GLY A 92 2.65 -19.88 -11.28
N HIS A 93 2.16 -18.78 -10.70
CA HIS A 93 1.16 -17.92 -11.38
C HIS A 93 1.83 -16.73 -12.05
N SER A 94 1.42 -16.41 -13.28
CA SER A 94 1.90 -15.22 -13.98
C SER A 94 1.37 -13.94 -13.30
N PRO A 95 1.98 -12.76 -13.54
CA PRO A 95 1.49 -11.50 -12.98
C PRO A 95 0.03 -11.22 -13.32
N ALA A 96 -0.41 -11.57 -14.55
CA ALA A 96 -1.79 -11.40 -14.97
C ALA A 96 -2.74 -12.36 -14.23
N LEU A 97 -2.34 -13.61 -14.01
CA LEU A 97 -3.13 -14.56 -13.23
C LEU A 97 -3.19 -14.17 -11.75
N LYS A 98 -2.09 -13.66 -11.18
CA LYS A 98 -2.08 -13.13 -9.81
C LYS A 98 -3.05 -11.95 -9.64
N MET A 99 -3.16 -11.09 -10.66
CA MET A 99 -4.11 -9.97 -10.66
C MET A 99 -5.56 -10.47 -10.70
N ALA A 100 -5.87 -11.48 -11.52
CA ALA A 100 -7.18 -12.13 -11.53
C ALA A 100 -7.55 -12.73 -10.17
N ILE A 101 -6.60 -13.39 -9.50
CA ILE A 101 -6.81 -13.96 -8.16
C ILE A 101 -7.01 -12.85 -7.12
N ALA A 102 -6.26 -11.76 -7.21
CA ALA A 102 -6.43 -10.62 -6.31
C ALA A 102 -7.80 -9.95 -6.47
N ASP A 103 -8.29 -9.78 -7.69
CA ASP A 103 -9.63 -9.25 -7.97
C ASP A 103 -10.73 -10.19 -7.44
N ALA A 104 -10.53 -11.51 -7.56
CA ALA A 104 -11.42 -12.51 -6.97
C ALA A 104 -11.48 -12.40 -5.44
N GLU A 105 -10.32 -12.33 -4.77
CA GLU A 105 -10.25 -12.15 -3.31
C GLU A 105 -10.89 -10.84 -2.83
N LEU A 106 -10.71 -9.75 -3.58
CA LEU A 106 -11.33 -8.45 -3.27
C LEU A 106 -12.85 -8.53 -3.40
N PHE A 107 -13.34 -9.15 -4.48
CA PHE A 107 -14.76 -9.36 -4.71
C PHE A 107 -15.40 -10.24 -3.64
N THR A 108 -14.80 -11.38 -3.30
CA THR A 108 -15.30 -12.25 -2.22
C THR A 108 -15.42 -11.49 -0.90
N ARG A 109 -14.41 -10.68 -0.53
CA ARG A 109 -14.43 -9.88 0.70
C ARG A 109 -15.44 -8.73 0.68
N SER A 110 -15.84 -8.27 -0.50
CA SER A 110 -16.91 -7.27 -0.65
C SER A 110 -18.31 -7.86 -0.51
N ILE A 111 -18.46 -9.18 -0.73
CA ILE A 111 -19.71 -9.92 -0.47
C ILE A 111 -19.79 -10.27 1.02
N ASP A 112 -18.78 -10.97 1.54
CA ASP A 112 -18.70 -11.37 2.94
C ASP A 112 -17.23 -11.59 3.33
N ARG A 113 -16.80 -10.91 4.39
CA ARG A 113 -15.41 -10.98 4.89
C ARG A 113 -14.99 -12.36 5.38
N THR A 114 -15.94 -13.26 5.62
CA THR A 114 -15.72 -14.63 6.07
C THR A 114 -15.88 -15.68 4.96
N LYS A 115 -16.36 -15.28 3.78
CA LYS A 115 -16.55 -16.17 2.62
C LYS A 115 -15.20 -16.58 2.03
N LEU A 116 -15.09 -17.86 1.66
CA LEU A 116 -13.94 -18.40 0.92
C LEU A 116 -14.08 -18.13 -0.57
N VAL A 117 -12.96 -17.95 -1.28
CA VAL A 117 -12.95 -17.74 -2.73
C VAL A 117 -13.34 -19.04 -3.44
N GLY A 118 -14.47 -19.00 -4.15
CA GLY A 118 -15.01 -20.07 -4.99
C GLY A 118 -14.59 -19.96 -6.46
N THR A 119 -15.04 -20.91 -7.28
CA THR A 119 -14.80 -20.85 -8.73
C THR A 119 -15.58 -19.72 -9.40
N GLU A 120 -16.73 -19.33 -8.84
CA GLU A 120 -17.51 -18.16 -9.28
C GLU A 120 -16.74 -16.84 -9.11
N GLU A 121 -16.02 -16.66 -7.99
CA GLU A 121 -15.22 -15.46 -7.77
C GLU A 121 -13.92 -15.48 -8.57
N LEU A 122 -13.30 -16.65 -8.76
CA LEU A 122 -12.19 -16.78 -9.70
C LEU A 122 -12.60 -16.40 -11.13
N LEU A 123 -13.82 -16.78 -11.55
CA LEU A 123 -14.38 -16.34 -12.82
C LEU A 123 -14.58 -14.82 -12.86
N TYR A 124 -15.14 -14.22 -11.80
CA TYR A 124 -15.28 -12.76 -11.71
C TYR A 124 -13.92 -12.05 -11.89
N GLY A 125 -12.93 -12.44 -11.09
CA GLY A 125 -11.61 -11.81 -11.12
C GLY A 125 -10.94 -11.98 -12.48
N LEU A 126 -11.08 -13.15 -13.10
CA LEU A 126 -10.59 -13.44 -14.45
C LEU A 126 -11.23 -12.52 -15.50
N LEU A 127 -12.56 -12.40 -15.51
CA LEU A 127 -13.29 -11.59 -16.48
C LEU A 127 -13.07 -10.08 -16.29
N ASN A 128 -12.83 -9.65 -15.05
CA ASN A 128 -12.57 -8.25 -14.72
C ASN A 128 -11.16 -7.80 -15.13
N SER A 129 -10.17 -8.65 -14.89
CA SER A 129 -8.75 -8.32 -15.07
C SER A 129 -8.16 -8.74 -16.42
N HIS A 130 -8.82 -9.64 -17.16
CA HIS A 130 -8.28 -10.20 -18.41
C HIS A 130 -9.26 -10.11 -19.59
N LYS A 131 -9.06 -9.10 -20.46
CA LYS A 131 -9.95 -8.80 -21.60
C LYS A 131 -10.12 -9.97 -22.58
N GLU A 132 -9.07 -10.76 -22.80
CA GLU A 132 -9.15 -11.89 -23.74
C GLU A 132 -10.00 -13.03 -23.19
N ALA A 133 -9.95 -13.28 -21.88
CA ALA A 133 -10.80 -14.29 -21.26
C ALA A 133 -12.28 -13.88 -21.36
N ALA A 134 -12.58 -12.60 -21.15
CA ALA A 134 -13.92 -12.06 -21.33
C ALA A 134 -14.43 -12.16 -22.78
N ARG A 135 -13.57 -11.87 -23.78
CA ARG A 135 -13.91 -12.05 -25.19
C ARG A 135 -14.18 -13.50 -25.53
N GLN A 136 -13.38 -14.43 -25.00
CA GLN A 136 -13.55 -15.85 -25.27
C GLN A 136 -14.87 -16.38 -24.70
N VAL A 137 -15.22 -16.00 -23.47
CA VAL A 137 -16.50 -16.36 -22.85
C VAL A 137 -17.70 -15.77 -23.60
N GLN A 138 -17.58 -14.52 -24.07
CA GLN A 138 -18.58 -13.89 -24.93
C GLN A 138 -18.72 -14.60 -26.28
N ALA A 139 -17.61 -14.99 -26.90
CA ALA A 139 -17.59 -15.70 -28.17
C ALA A 139 -18.23 -17.10 -28.09
N MET A 140 -18.26 -17.70 -26.90
CA MET A 140 -18.98 -18.95 -26.62
C MET A 140 -20.47 -18.75 -26.33
N GLY A 141 -21.01 -17.53 -26.48
CA GLY A 141 -22.46 -17.25 -26.39
C GLY A 141 -22.94 -16.72 -25.05
N THR A 142 -22.06 -16.54 -24.06
CA THR A 142 -22.47 -16.03 -22.75
C THR A 142 -22.92 -14.57 -22.83
N ASP A 143 -24.08 -14.25 -22.26
CA ASP A 143 -24.54 -12.89 -22.02
C ASP A 143 -23.69 -12.22 -20.94
N MET A 144 -22.69 -11.47 -21.41
CA MET A 144 -21.75 -10.76 -20.55
C MET A 144 -22.39 -9.62 -19.75
N GLU A 145 -23.52 -9.08 -20.20
CA GLU A 145 -24.23 -8.01 -19.49
C GLU A 145 -25.01 -8.60 -18.31
N ALA A 146 -25.77 -9.67 -18.54
CA ALA A 146 -26.48 -10.40 -17.50
C ALA A 146 -25.51 -10.97 -16.44
N LEU A 147 -24.38 -11.54 -16.87
CA LEU A 147 -23.35 -12.06 -15.98
C LEU A 147 -22.72 -10.95 -15.11
N ARG A 148 -22.45 -9.77 -15.68
CA ARG A 148 -21.95 -8.61 -14.90
C ARG A 148 -22.99 -8.11 -13.90
N ASN A 149 -24.26 -8.08 -14.30
CA ASN A 149 -25.34 -7.66 -13.40
C ASN A 149 -25.51 -8.64 -12.24
N TYR A 150 -25.36 -9.95 -12.47
CA TYR A 150 -25.33 -10.95 -11.41
C TYR A 150 -24.20 -10.70 -10.41
N PHE A 151 -22.96 -10.48 -10.87
CA PHE A 151 -21.87 -10.21 -9.92
C PHE A 151 -22.06 -8.89 -9.15
N ARG A 152 -22.63 -7.86 -9.78
CA ARG A 152 -22.99 -6.61 -9.10
C ARG A 152 -24.06 -6.81 -8.03
N SER A 153 -25.03 -7.70 -8.27
CA SER A 153 -26.08 -7.97 -7.28
C SER A 153 -25.57 -8.77 -6.08
N GLN A 154 -24.46 -9.52 -6.21
CA GLN A 154 -23.85 -10.26 -5.09
C GLN A 154 -23.17 -9.35 -4.07
N THR A 155 -22.63 -8.20 -4.51
CA THR A 155 -21.97 -7.22 -3.63
C THR A 155 -22.94 -6.26 -2.93
N ALA A 156 -24.24 -6.42 -3.17
CA ALA A 156 -25.27 -5.49 -2.71
C ALA A 156 -25.79 -5.77 -1.28
N ASP A 157 -25.18 -6.70 -0.53
CA ASP A 157 -25.70 -7.13 0.78
C ASP A 157 -24.94 -6.55 2.00
N GLU A 158 -24.47 -5.30 1.88
CA GLU A 158 -24.53 -4.37 3.01
C GLU A 158 -25.36 -3.15 2.55
N SER A 159 -26.63 -3.14 3.00
CA SER A 159 -27.69 -2.14 2.78
C SER A 159 -28.48 -2.21 1.47
N GLU A 160 -29.32 -3.22 1.32
CA GLU A 160 -30.59 -2.94 0.64
C GLU A 160 -31.37 -1.91 1.49
N PRO A 161 -31.80 -0.76 0.90
CA PRO A 161 -32.80 0.09 1.52
C PRO A 161 -34.03 -0.75 1.84
N LEU A 162 -34.72 -0.44 2.94
CA LEU A 162 -36.08 -0.92 3.14
C LEU A 162 -36.84 -0.78 1.80
N PRO A 163 -37.54 -1.82 1.32
CA PRO A 163 -38.30 -1.71 0.09
C PRO A 163 -39.19 -0.48 0.20
N LEU A 164 -38.97 0.49 -0.69
CA LEU A 164 -39.82 1.65 -0.80
C LEU A 164 -41.25 1.12 -1.00
N PRO A 165 -42.25 1.61 -0.24
CA PRO A 165 -43.63 1.21 -0.46
C PRO A 165 -43.95 1.34 -1.96
N GLU A 166 -44.57 0.32 -2.55
CA GLU A 166 -45.01 0.36 -3.95
C GLU A 166 -45.79 1.67 -4.19
N GLY A 167 -45.22 2.55 -5.02
CA GLY A 167 -45.71 3.92 -5.21
C GLY A 167 -44.71 5.05 -4.89
N CYS A 168 -43.48 4.74 -4.44
CA CYS A 168 -42.45 5.78 -4.32
C CYS A 168 -41.77 6.02 -5.67
N GLU A 169 -42.34 6.94 -6.47
CA GLU A 169 -41.63 7.53 -7.61
C GLU A 169 -40.31 8.16 -7.12
N PRO A 170 -39.25 8.24 -7.96
CA PRO A 170 -38.12 9.12 -7.69
C PRO A 170 -38.68 10.47 -7.26
N ILE A 171 -38.11 11.13 -6.25
CA ILE A 171 -38.51 12.48 -5.92
C ILE A 171 -38.18 13.33 -7.15
N VAL A 172 -39.16 13.52 -8.02
CA VAL A 172 -39.18 14.62 -8.95
C VAL A 172 -39.24 15.82 -8.03
N LEU A 173 -38.16 16.59 -7.97
CA LEU A 173 -38.15 17.88 -7.26
C LEU A 173 -39.22 18.73 -7.95
N ALA A 174 -40.45 18.60 -7.45
CA ALA A 174 -41.65 19.09 -8.09
C ALA A 174 -41.75 20.62 -7.97
N ASP A 175 -40.84 21.23 -7.21
CA ASP A 175 -40.73 22.67 -7.01
C ASP A 175 -39.35 23.19 -7.46
N ALA A 176 -39.36 24.21 -8.33
CA ALA A 176 -38.15 24.82 -8.87
C ALA A 176 -37.26 25.44 -7.78
N VAL A 177 -37.87 25.79 -6.63
CA VAL A 177 -37.19 26.34 -5.45
C VAL A 177 -36.32 25.29 -4.75
N GLU A 178 -36.84 24.09 -4.51
CA GLU A 178 -36.07 23.00 -3.86
C GLU A 178 -34.88 22.57 -4.72
N SER A 179 -35.07 22.55 -6.05
CA SER A 179 -33.98 22.29 -7.01
C SER A 179 -32.89 23.36 -6.96
N ALA A 180 -33.27 24.63 -6.81
CA ALA A 180 -32.33 25.74 -6.68
C ALA A 180 -31.55 25.65 -5.36
N ASP A 181 -32.21 25.35 -4.24
CA ASP A 181 -31.58 25.22 -2.93
C ASP A 181 -30.58 24.06 -2.88
N ILE A 182 -30.94 22.90 -3.44
CA ILE A 182 -30.02 21.75 -3.54
C ILE A 182 -28.81 22.10 -4.42
N ALA A 183 -29.02 22.76 -5.55
CA ALA A 183 -27.94 23.20 -6.43
C ALA A 183 -26.99 24.20 -5.74
N ARG A 184 -27.50 25.12 -4.90
CA ARG A 184 -26.69 26.02 -4.05
C ARG A 184 -25.82 25.24 -3.08
N ILE A 185 -26.41 24.27 -2.38
CA ILE A 185 -25.70 23.46 -1.38
C ILE A 185 -24.59 22.65 -2.05
N ILE A 186 -24.88 22.03 -3.20
CA ILE A 186 -23.91 21.24 -3.97
C ILE A 186 -22.77 22.13 -4.47
N ASP A 187 -23.04 23.33 -5.01
CA ASP A 187 -21.98 24.27 -5.42
C ASP A 187 -21.10 24.67 -4.24
N ALA A 188 -21.71 25.13 -3.15
CA ALA A 188 -20.99 25.62 -1.97
C ALA A 188 -20.14 24.51 -1.34
N ALA A 189 -20.68 23.30 -1.18
CA ALA A 189 -19.94 22.16 -0.66
C ALA A 189 -18.79 21.75 -1.59
N SER A 190 -19.02 21.70 -2.90
CA SER A 190 -17.97 21.42 -3.90
C SER A 190 -16.84 22.44 -3.87
N ASN A 191 -17.15 23.73 -3.71
CA ASN A 191 -16.16 24.79 -3.53
C ASN A 191 -15.31 24.56 -2.27
N ARG A 192 -15.94 24.29 -1.11
CA ARG A 192 -15.23 24.02 0.15
C ARG A 192 -14.30 22.80 0.04
N VAL A 193 -14.73 21.73 -0.63
CA VAL A 193 -13.88 20.56 -0.90
C VAL A 193 -12.69 20.96 -1.76
N ARG A 194 -12.90 21.69 -2.87
CA ARG A 194 -11.81 22.10 -3.79
C ARG A 194 -10.78 23.00 -3.11
N GLU A 195 -11.23 23.97 -2.34
CA GLU A 195 -10.37 24.91 -1.61
C GLU A 195 -9.58 24.19 -0.52
N GLY A 196 -10.25 23.40 0.32
CA GLY A 196 -9.58 22.65 1.37
C GLY A 196 -8.57 21.63 0.82
N LEU A 197 -8.91 20.92 -0.26
CA LEU A 197 -7.96 20.02 -0.94
C LEU A 197 -6.75 20.77 -1.50
N ARG A 198 -6.92 22.03 -1.94
CA ARG A 198 -5.79 22.84 -2.40
C ARG A 198 -4.82 23.15 -1.27
N VAL A 199 -5.33 23.54 -0.10
CA VAL A 199 -4.50 23.80 1.08
C VAL A 199 -3.74 22.55 1.52
N VAL A 200 -4.41 21.39 1.52
CA VAL A 200 -3.78 20.10 1.85
C VAL A 200 -2.72 19.73 0.81
N GLU A 201 -3.00 19.90 -0.49
CA GLU A 201 -2.04 19.68 -1.59
C GLU A 201 -0.80 20.56 -1.43
N ASP A 202 -0.99 21.86 -1.15
CA ASP A 202 0.12 22.80 -0.97
C ASP A 202 1.00 22.42 0.22
N TYR A 203 0.42 21.91 1.31
CA TYR A 203 1.21 21.37 2.42
C TYR A 203 2.05 20.15 1.98
N ALA A 204 1.46 19.20 1.25
CA ALA A 204 2.20 18.04 0.73
C ALA A 204 3.34 18.46 -0.22
N ARG A 205 3.10 19.49 -1.04
CA ARG A 205 4.05 19.99 -2.03
C ARG A 205 5.18 20.83 -1.47
N PHE A 206 4.90 21.68 -0.49
CA PHE A 206 5.83 22.73 -0.05
C PHE A 206 6.32 22.56 1.38
N ALA A 207 5.61 21.81 2.22
CA ALA A 207 6.06 21.49 3.57
C ALA A 207 6.69 20.09 3.64
N LEU A 208 6.11 19.12 2.93
CA LEU A 208 6.66 17.76 2.86
C LEU A 208 7.54 17.52 1.63
N ASP A 209 7.42 18.33 0.58
CA ASP A 209 8.09 18.13 -0.72
C ASP A 209 7.87 16.71 -1.29
N ASP A 210 6.75 16.04 -0.96
CA ASP A 210 6.53 14.62 -1.26
C ASP A 210 5.73 14.44 -2.56
N PRO A 211 6.31 13.85 -3.63
CA PRO A 211 5.63 13.66 -4.90
C PRO A 211 4.47 12.66 -4.84
N SER A 212 4.58 11.63 -3.99
CA SER A 212 3.60 10.54 -3.88
C SER A 212 2.29 11.03 -3.25
N LEU A 213 2.39 11.73 -2.10
CA LEU A 213 1.25 12.35 -1.42
C LEU A 213 0.60 13.42 -2.30
N THR A 214 1.41 14.23 -2.99
CA THR A 214 0.91 15.24 -3.95
C THR A 214 0.09 14.59 -5.06
N ARG A 215 0.58 13.48 -5.63
CA ARG A 215 -0.12 12.75 -6.69
C ARG A 215 -1.44 12.16 -6.19
N GLY A 216 -1.47 11.61 -4.97
CA GLY A 216 -2.70 11.12 -4.35
C GLY A 216 -3.76 12.21 -4.17
N LEU A 217 -3.36 13.40 -3.71
CA LEU A 217 -4.28 14.54 -3.57
C LEU A 217 -4.76 15.07 -4.92
N LYS A 218 -3.90 15.06 -5.94
CA LYS A 218 -4.30 15.40 -7.31
C LYS A 218 -5.32 14.42 -7.88
N ASP A 219 -5.18 13.12 -7.61
CA ASP A 219 -6.14 12.09 -8.02
C ASP A 219 -7.52 12.31 -7.38
N VAL A 220 -7.56 12.56 -6.06
CA VAL A 220 -8.82 12.89 -5.36
C VAL A 220 -9.49 14.13 -5.95
N ARG A 221 -8.71 15.18 -6.27
CA ARG A 221 -9.24 16.38 -6.95
C ARG A 221 -9.81 16.07 -8.34
N HIS A 222 -9.16 15.20 -9.11
CA HIS A 222 -9.63 14.80 -10.43
C HIS A 222 -10.95 14.02 -10.33
N ARG A 223 -11.01 13.03 -9.44
CA ARG A 223 -12.21 12.22 -9.20
C ARG A 223 -13.35 13.03 -8.61
N LEU A 224 -13.07 14.06 -7.81
CA LEU A 224 -14.07 15.05 -7.40
C LEU A 224 -14.65 15.78 -8.62
N ALA A 225 -13.81 16.25 -9.55
CA ALA A 225 -14.30 16.92 -10.76
C ALA A 225 -15.15 15.98 -11.63
N GLU A 226 -14.79 14.71 -11.72
CA GLU A 226 -15.57 13.67 -12.41
C GLU A 226 -16.89 13.31 -11.69
N ALA A 227 -16.91 13.32 -10.36
CA ALA A 227 -18.16 13.18 -9.61
C ALA A 227 -19.08 14.38 -9.88
N MET A 228 -18.51 15.59 -9.91
CA MET A 228 -19.25 16.82 -10.18
C MET A 228 -19.79 16.93 -11.61
N SER A 229 -19.20 16.26 -12.60
CA SER A 229 -19.75 16.24 -13.97
C SER A 229 -21.08 15.48 -14.08
N GLY A 230 -21.49 14.74 -13.03
CA GLY A 230 -22.82 14.17 -12.92
C GLY A 230 -23.93 15.20 -12.74
N PHE A 231 -23.58 16.46 -12.47
CA PHE A 231 -24.53 17.56 -12.35
C PHE A 231 -24.41 18.55 -13.52
N PRO A 232 -25.52 19.00 -14.13
CA PRO A 232 -25.47 19.98 -15.20
C PRO A 232 -24.92 21.33 -14.69
N ALA A 233 -23.84 21.80 -15.31
CA ALA A 233 -23.19 23.07 -14.94
C ALA A 233 -24.15 24.27 -15.08
N GLU A 234 -25.09 24.18 -16.02
CA GLU A 234 -26.14 25.17 -16.29
C GLU A 234 -27.17 25.27 -15.14
N THR A 235 -27.31 24.22 -14.32
CA THR A 235 -28.22 24.22 -13.17
C THR A 235 -27.52 24.71 -11.90
N ILE A 236 -26.24 24.37 -11.71
CA ILE A 236 -25.49 24.68 -10.49
C ILE A 236 -24.95 26.11 -10.48
N THR A 237 -24.28 26.52 -11.56
CA THR A 237 -23.53 27.79 -11.59
C THR A 237 -24.42 29.03 -11.39
N PRO A 238 -25.62 29.11 -11.98
CA PRO A 238 -26.48 30.29 -11.83
C PRO A 238 -27.07 30.49 -10.43
N GLN A 239 -27.01 29.47 -9.57
CA GLN A 239 -27.61 29.51 -8.24
C GLN A 239 -26.69 30.16 -7.20
N ARG A 240 -25.45 30.52 -7.56
CA ARG A 240 -24.51 31.18 -6.65
C ARG A 240 -25.06 32.53 -6.17
N ASP A 241 -25.19 32.67 -4.86
CA ASP A 241 -25.65 33.90 -4.22
C ASP A 241 -24.72 34.30 -3.07
N THR A 242 -23.52 34.79 -3.45
CA THR A 242 -22.48 35.17 -2.49
C THR A 242 -22.87 36.35 -1.60
N ALA A 243 -23.84 37.17 -2.01
CA ALA A 243 -24.27 38.36 -1.28
C ALA A 243 -25.47 38.10 -0.35
N GLY A 244 -26.34 37.15 -0.70
CA GLY A 244 -27.51 36.75 0.10
C GLY A 244 -27.28 35.50 0.97
N ASP A 245 -26.16 34.80 0.82
CA ASP A 245 -25.82 33.64 1.65
C ASP A 245 -25.73 34.02 3.15
N VAL A 246 -26.53 33.34 3.96
CA VAL A 246 -26.56 33.53 5.41
C VAL A 246 -25.26 32.98 6.03
N GLY A 247 -24.64 33.77 6.91
CA GLY A 247 -23.45 33.34 7.65
C GLY A 247 -22.11 33.75 7.05
N THR A 248 -22.09 34.45 5.92
CA THR A 248 -20.88 35.02 5.28
C THR A 248 -20.08 35.98 6.18
N HIS A 249 -20.70 36.51 7.23
CA HIS A 249 -20.08 37.39 8.23
C HIS A 249 -19.99 36.78 9.65
N ILE A 250 -20.38 35.52 9.83
CA ILE A 250 -20.31 34.83 11.13
C ILE A 250 -18.93 34.21 11.26
N MET A 251 -18.02 34.91 11.93
CA MET A 251 -16.72 34.35 12.33
C MET A 251 -16.86 33.72 13.71
N ALA A 252 -16.54 32.44 13.83
CA ALA A 252 -16.45 31.78 15.13
C ALA A 252 -15.17 32.25 15.85
N VAL A 253 -15.25 32.51 17.15
CA VAL A 253 -14.12 33.00 17.97
C VAL A 253 -12.90 32.05 17.93
N ASP A 254 -13.14 30.74 17.74
CA ASP A 254 -12.09 29.71 17.61
C ASP A 254 -11.47 29.59 16.21
N GLU A 255 -11.97 30.32 15.21
CA GLU A 255 -11.43 30.28 13.85
C GLU A 255 -10.07 31.02 13.74
N GLY A 256 -9.74 31.84 14.74
CA GLY A 256 -8.61 32.78 14.75
C GLY A 256 -7.27 32.27 15.30
N LEU A 257 -7.17 31.06 15.86
CA LEU A 257 -5.92 30.57 16.47
C LEU A 257 -5.42 29.30 15.78
N ARG A 258 -4.65 29.49 14.70
CA ARG A 258 -3.82 28.43 14.11
C ARG A 258 -2.40 28.60 14.63
N THR A 259 -1.94 27.67 15.46
CA THR A 259 -0.61 27.74 16.10
C THR A 259 0.51 27.14 15.25
N SER A 260 0.18 26.29 14.28
CA SER A 260 1.16 25.65 13.41
C SER A 260 0.61 25.29 12.02
N PRO A 261 1.48 25.10 11.02
CA PRO A 261 1.09 24.56 9.71
C PRO A 261 0.35 23.21 9.81
N ARG A 262 0.68 22.38 10.82
CA ARG A 262 -0.01 21.11 11.07
C ARG A 262 -1.47 21.33 11.49
N ASP A 263 -1.77 22.38 12.24
CA ASP A 263 -3.15 22.68 12.65
C ASP A 263 -3.99 23.14 11.47
N VAL A 264 -3.37 23.88 10.53
CA VAL A 264 -3.98 24.23 9.25
C VAL A 264 -4.28 22.96 8.44
N LEU A 265 -3.32 22.03 8.37
CA LEU A 265 -3.51 20.76 7.67
C LEU A 265 -4.69 19.95 8.22
N VAL A 266 -4.69 19.69 9.54
CA VAL A 266 -5.74 18.90 10.21
C VAL A 266 -7.11 19.55 10.04
N ALA A 267 -7.18 20.87 10.16
CA ALA A 267 -8.45 21.57 10.02
C ALA A 267 -9.00 21.53 8.59
N ASN A 268 -8.13 21.63 7.58
CA ASN A 268 -8.58 21.53 6.19
C ASN A 268 -9.03 20.11 5.85
N PHE A 269 -8.36 19.05 6.35
CA PHE A 269 -8.88 17.68 6.19
C PHE A 269 -10.30 17.55 6.77
N LYS A 270 -10.54 18.04 8.00
CA LYS A 270 -11.87 18.02 8.62
C LYS A 270 -12.92 18.75 7.78
N ARG A 271 -12.62 19.98 7.34
CA ARG A 271 -13.54 20.78 6.49
C ARG A 271 -13.87 20.08 5.18
N VAL A 272 -12.86 19.48 4.53
CA VAL A 272 -13.07 18.74 3.27
C VAL A 272 -13.94 17.52 3.51
N THR A 273 -13.70 16.76 4.59
CA THR A 273 -14.54 15.63 4.97
C THR A 273 -15.98 16.05 5.24
N GLU A 274 -16.19 17.11 6.01
CA GLU A 274 -17.52 17.64 6.33
C GLU A 274 -18.26 18.07 5.06
N ALA A 275 -17.57 18.77 4.15
CA ALA A 275 -18.15 19.19 2.88
C ALA A 275 -18.42 18.01 1.93
N LEU A 276 -17.55 16.99 1.89
CA LEU A 276 -17.83 15.74 1.17
C LEU A 276 -19.04 15.00 1.76
N ARG A 277 -19.24 15.06 3.08
CA ARG A 277 -20.43 14.49 3.70
C ARG A 277 -21.70 15.24 3.29
N SER A 278 -21.65 16.57 3.19
CA SER A 278 -22.77 17.34 2.64
C SER A 278 -23.05 16.95 1.18
N LEU A 279 -22.02 16.83 0.34
CA LEU A 279 -22.19 16.38 -1.05
C LEU A 279 -22.80 14.97 -1.12
N GLU A 280 -22.30 14.03 -0.31
CA GLU A 280 -22.84 12.67 -0.21
C GLU A 280 -24.34 12.68 0.13
N GLU A 281 -24.75 13.39 1.19
CA GLU A 281 -26.15 13.39 1.63
C GLU A 281 -27.10 14.10 0.65
N PHE A 282 -26.74 15.30 0.19
CA PHE A 282 -27.61 16.06 -0.72
C PHE A 282 -27.64 15.48 -2.14
N ALA A 283 -26.58 14.79 -2.58
CA ALA A 283 -26.60 14.10 -3.86
C ALA A 283 -27.61 12.94 -3.90
N LYS A 284 -27.99 12.33 -2.77
CA LYS A 284 -29.00 11.25 -2.74
C LYS A 284 -30.38 11.72 -3.21
N LEU A 285 -30.68 13.01 -3.06
CA LEU A 285 -31.92 13.62 -3.56
C LEU A 285 -31.91 13.81 -5.08
N TYR A 286 -30.75 13.67 -5.71
CA TYR A 286 -30.56 13.86 -7.15
C TYR A 286 -30.22 12.53 -7.85
N ASP A 287 -29.15 11.87 -7.42
CA ASP A 287 -28.66 10.61 -7.99
C ASP A 287 -27.85 9.81 -6.94
N VAL A 288 -28.33 8.60 -6.62
CA VAL A 288 -27.72 7.70 -5.63
C VAL A 288 -26.32 7.23 -6.05
N TRP A 289 -26.06 7.05 -7.36
CA TRP A 289 -24.75 6.66 -7.86
C TRP A 289 -23.73 7.80 -7.73
N VAL A 290 -24.16 9.04 -7.94
CA VAL A 290 -23.32 10.22 -7.72
C VAL A 290 -22.99 10.38 -6.23
N SER A 291 -23.97 10.16 -5.34
CA SER A 291 -23.74 10.07 -3.89
C SER A 291 -22.66 9.04 -3.53
N GLY A 292 -22.73 7.83 -4.10
CA GLY A 292 -21.73 6.78 -3.87
C GLY A 292 -20.30 7.20 -4.24
N ARG A 293 -20.12 8.05 -5.26
CA ARG A 293 -18.78 8.59 -5.62
C ARG A 293 -18.23 9.50 -4.51
N PHE A 294 -19.06 10.33 -3.88
CA PHE A 294 -18.63 11.18 -2.77
C PHE A 294 -18.29 10.38 -1.51
N GLU A 295 -19.02 9.29 -1.25
CA GLU A 295 -18.70 8.37 -0.17
C GLU A 295 -17.29 7.75 -0.36
N VAL A 296 -17.00 7.24 -1.56
CA VAL A 296 -15.67 6.68 -1.87
C VAL A 296 -14.57 7.75 -1.70
N LEU A 297 -14.80 8.96 -2.22
CA LEU A 297 -13.85 10.08 -2.05
C LEU A 297 -13.59 10.40 -0.58
N ARG A 298 -14.62 10.33 0.27
CA ARG A 298 -14.50 10.57 1.72
C ARG A 298 -13.62 9.52 2.40
N TYR A 299 -13.79 8.23 2.07
CA TYR A 299 -12.94 7.16 2.61
C TYR A 299 -11.48 7.22 2.12
N ASP A 300 -11.29 7.57 0.85
CA ASP A 300 -9.95 7.79 0.30
C ASP A 300 -9.25 8.95 1.01
N LEU A 301 -9.99 10.01 1.30
CA LEU A 301 -9.47 11.15 2.04
C LEU A 301 -9.07 10.79 3.47
N TYR A 302 -9.83 9.95 4.19
CA TYR A 302 -9.40 9.46 5.51
C TYR A 302 -8.10 8.67 5.45
N THR A 303 -7.94 7.87 4.40
CA THR A 303 -6.72 7.12 4.18
C THR A 303 -5.54 8.05 3.92
N LEU A 304 -5.72 9.07 3.08
CA LEU A 304 -4.70 10.09 2.81
C LEU A 304 -4.38 10.94 4.04
N GLU A 305 -5.39 11.37 4.80
CA GLU A 305 -5.22 12.12 6.05
C GLU A 305 -4.33 11.33 7.02
N LYS A 306 -4.67 10.06 7.27
CA LYS A 306 -3.89 9.19 8.14
C LYS A 306 -2.44 9.07 7.65
N ARG A 307 -2.23 8.81 6.35
CA ARG A 307 -0.88 8.70 5.77
C ARG A 307 -0.09 9.99 5.94
N MET A 308 -0.71 11.13 5.67
CA MET A 308 -0.07 12.44 5.74
C MET A 308 0.28 12.83 7.18
N LEU A 309 -0.57 12.52 8.16
CA LEU A 309 -0.27 12.74 9.57
C LEU A 309 0.86 11.84 10.08
N LEU A 310 0.91 10.58 9.62
CA LEU A 310 2.01 9.66 9.91
C LEU A 310 3.32 10.14 9.28
N ALA A 311 3.26 10.65 8.04
CA ALA A 311 4.39 11.26 7.33
C ALA A 311 4.95 12.47 8.08
N VAL A 312 4.09 13.43 8.46
CA VAL A 312 4.49 14.61 9.24
C VAL A 312 5.18 14.21 10.55
N SER A 313 4.62 13.22 11.26
CA SER A 313 5.20 12.70 12.50
C SER A 313 6.58 12.07 12.26
N ALA A 314 6.70 11.27 11.20
CA ALA A 314 7.94 10.58 10.86
C ALA A 314 9.05 11.57 10.46
N VAL A 315 8.75 12.49 9.55
CA VAL A 315 9.72 13.48 9.04
C VAL A 315 10.25 14.36 10.17
N ARG A 316 9.40 14.76 11.13
CA ARG A 316 9.84 15.53 12.31
C ARG A 316 10.74 14.70 13.23
N ARG A 317 10.31 13.49 13.59
CA ARG A 317 11.05 12.65 14.54
C ARG A 317 12.36 12.09 14.00
N LEU A 318 12.49 11.97 12.68
CA LEU A 318 13.68 11.46 11.98
C LEU A 318 14.40 12.58 11.20
N ALA A 319 14.12 13.85 11.51
CA ALA A 319 14.64 15.00 10.77
C ALA A 319 16.17 15.02 10.76
N ASP A 320 16.78 14.79 11.92
CA ASP A 320 18.23 14.89 12.14
C ASP A 320 18.96 13.55 12.08
N THR A 321 18.21 12.45 11.97
CA THR A 321 18.78 11.10 11.96
C THR A 321 19.47 10.81 10.63
N ARG A 322 20.74 10.41 10.66
CA ARG A 322 21.59 10.19 9.48
C ARG A 322 22.25 8.81 9.46
N LEU A 323 22.72 8.33 10.61
CA LEU A 323 23.54 7.14 10.69
C LEU A 323 22.88 6.12 11.62
N CYS A 324 22.36 5.05 11.02
CA CYS A 324 21.77 3.94 11.73
C CYS A 324 22.78 2.79 11.89
N LEU A 325 22.90 2.23 13.10
CA LEU A 325 23.70 1.05 13.39
C LEU A 325 22.80 -0.14 13.73
N LEU A 326 22.98 -1.24 13.00
CA LEU A 326 22.36 -2.52 13.29
C LEU A 326 23.27 -3.37 14.18
N VAL A 327 22.78 -3.78 15.36
CA VAL A 327 23.51 -4.56 16.37
C VAL A 327 22.88 -5.93 16.65
N GLY A 328 23.68 -6.95 17.01
CA GLY A 328 23.17 -8.28 17.41
C GLY A 328 23.78 -9.46 16.64
N ASN A 329 23.30 -9.67 15.41
CA ASN A 329 23.61 -10.80 14.51
C ASN A 329 25.09 -11.14 14.20
N MET A 330 26.07 -10.48 14.84
CA MET A 330 27.50 -10.75 14.70
C MET A 330 28.24 -10.56 16.02
N PRO A 331 29.36 -11.29 16.23
CA PRO A 331 30.25 -11.04 17.34
C PRO A 331 30.79 -9.61 17.29
N THR A 332 30.80 -8.96 18.45
CA THR A 332 31.44 -7.66 18.68
C THR A 332 32.81 -7.87 19.31
N LEU A 333 33.75 -6.94 19.05
CA LEU A 333 35.10 -6.96 19.65
C LEU A 333 35.10 -6.75 21.18
N GLY A 334 33.97 -6.30 21.74
CA GLY A 334 33.75 -6.12 23.17
C GLY A 334 32.29 -6.34 23.55
N ASP A 335 31.92 -5.95 24.76
CA ASP A 335 30.53 -6.02 25.23
C ASP A 335 29.59 -5.20 24.34
N LEU A 336 28.34 -5.66 24.16
CA LEU A 336 27.34 -5.03 23.32
C LEU A 336 27.08 -3.58 23.75
N THR A 337 26.98 -3.33 25.05
CA THR A 337 26.73 -1.98 25.59
C THR A 337 27.90 -1.05 25.35
N TRP A 338 29.13 -1.58 25.44
CA TRP A 338 30.35 -0.82 25.14
C TRP A 338 30.42 -0.41 23.68
N VAL A 339 30.22 -1.34 22.72
CA VAL A 339 30.26 -1.01 21.29
C VAL A 339 29.16 -0.03 20.90
N VAL A 340 27.95 -0.19 21.45
CA VAL A 340 26.85 0.77 21.24
C VAL A 340 27.22 2.15 21.78
N GLY A 341 27.81 2.22 22.98
CA GLY A 341 28.30 3.48 23.56
C GLY A 341 29.35 4.17 22.68
N GLU A 342 30.37 3.43 22.23
CA GLU A 342 31.40 3.94 21.33
C GLU A 342 30.81 4.45 20.01
N ALA A 343 29.85 3.73 19.44
CA ALA A 343 29.19 4.12 18.20
C ALA A 343 28.37 5.40 18.36
N ILE A 344 27.63 5.54 19.47
CA ILE A 344 26.88 6.76 19.82
C ILE A 344 27.84 7.95 19.96
N GLU A 345 28.95 7.79 20.69
CA GLU A 345 29.98 8.84 20.81
C GLU A 345 30.64 9.19 19.48
N GLY A 346 30.64 8.26 18.52
CA GLY A 346 31.07 8.49 17.14
C GLY A 346 30.03 9.17 16.25
N GLY A 347 28.81 9.42 16.73
CA GLY A 347 27.76 10.14 15.98
C GLY A 347 26.70 9.26 15.31
N VAL A 348 26.56 7.99 15.72
CA VAL A 348 25.38 7.19 15.43
C VAL A 348 24.17 7.76 16.16
N ASP A 349 23.09 8.02 15.42
CA ASP A 349 21.87 8.68 15.93
C ASP A 349 20.61 7.80 15.80
N PHE A 350 20.78 6.56 15.36
CA PHE A 350 19.75 5.53 15.39
C PHE A 350 20.37 4.14 15.63
N ILE A 351 19.90 3.42 16.65
CA ILE A 351 20.29 2.04 16.91
C ILE A 351 19.14 1.11 16.57
N GLN A 352 19.42 0.03 15.83
CA GLN A 352 18.49 -1.04 15.56
C GLN A 352 19.03 -2.36 16.14
N LEU A 353 18.35 -2.90 17.15
CA LEU A 353 18.65 -4.24 17.66
C LEU A 353 18.06 -5.30 16.72
N ARG A 354 18.94 -6.12 16.16
CA ARG A 354 18.64 -7.14 15.18
C ARG A 354 19.29 -8.46 15.61
N GLU A 355 18.53 -9.20 16.41
CA GLU A 355 18.88 -10.53 16.89
C GLU A 355 17.84 -11.56 16.52
N LYS A 356 18.25 -12.61 15.81
CA LYS A 356 17.34 -13.66 15.32
C LYS A 356 17.31 -14.92 16.18
N ASN A 357 18.39 -15.18 16.92
CA ASN A 357 18.62 -16.50 17.52
C ASN A 357 18.65 -16.47 19.06
N LEU A 358 18.39 -15.32 19.68
CA LEU A 358 18.39 -15.20 21.14
C LEU A 358 17.04 -15.64 21.73
N PRO A 359 17.04 -16.31 22.90
CA PRO A 359 15.82 -16.50 23.68
C PRO A 359 15.17 -15.16 24.05
N ASP A 360 13.84 -15.09 23.99
CA ASP A 360 13.06 -13.86 24.19
C ASP A 360 13.40 -13.08 25.47
N ARG A 361 13.68 -13.79 26.57
CA ARG A 361 14.07 -13.16 27.84
C ARG A 361 15.37 -12.37 27.70
N ILE A 362 16.38 -12.98 27.09
CA ILE A 362 17.70 -12.37 26.86
C ILE A 362 17.58 -11.25 25.84
N LEU A 363 16.80 -11.45 24.78
CA LEU A 363 16.54 -10.41 23.78
C LEU A 363 15.91 -9.16 24.41
N LEU A 364 14.93 -9.35 25.31
CA LEU A 364 14.29 -8.24 26.02
C LEU A 364 15.25 -7.54 27.00
N GLU A 365 16.11 -8.29 27.68
CA GLU A 365 17.16 -7.74 28.55
C GLU A 365 18.11 -6.84 27.75
N HIS A 366 18.68 -7.33 26.65
CA HIS A 366 19.53 -6.54 25.75
C HIS A 366 18.80 -5.31 25.20
N ALA A 367 17.54 -5.47 24.80
CA ALA A 367 16.74 -4.35 24.29
C ALA A 367 16.58 -3.24 25.34
N ARG A 368 16.40 -3.61 26.62
CA ARG A 368 16.30 -2.64 27.73
C ARG A 368 17.62 -1.94 28.01
N GLU A 369 18.73 -2.66 27.96
CA GLU A 369 20.06 -2.08 28.14
C GLU A 369 20.37 -1.05 27.05
N ILE A 370 20.14 -1.40 25.79
CA ILE A 370 20.29 -0.48 24.66
C ILE A 370 19.31 0.69 24.79
N ARG A 371 18.07 0.45 25.24
CA ARG A 371 17.10 1.54 25.47
C ARG A 371 17.62 2.56 26.48
N ILE A 372 18.25 2.11 27.57
CA ILE A 372 18.81 3.00 28.60
C ILE A 372 19.91 3.89 28.01
N LEU A 373 20.82 3.32 27.22
CA LEU A 373 21.90 4.06 26.58
C LEU A 373 21.36 5.10 25.57
N THR A 374 20.48 4.65 24.69
CA THR A 374 19.91 5.49 23.62
C THR A 374 19.07 6.64 24.20
N ALA A 375 18.25 6.38 25.22
CA ALA A 375 17.47 7.42 25.89
C ALA A 375 18.34 8.49 26.56
N ARG A 376 19.47 8.11 27.19
CA ARG A 376 20.41 9.07 27.80
C ARG A 376 21.11 9.94 26.76
N ALA A 377 21.36 9.38 25.58
CA ALA A 377 22.05 10.07 24.49
C ALA A 377 21.12 10.84 23.53
N GLY A 378 19.80 10.73 23.69
CA GLY A 378 18.84 11.29 22.73
C GLY A 378 18.86 10.59 21.35
N VAL A 379 19.33 9.35 21.31
CA VAL A 379 19.46 8.52 20.11
C VAL A 379 18.20 7.68 19.94
N LEU A 380 17.73 7.51 18.70
CA LEU A 380 16.56 6.67 18.45
C LEU A 380 16.88 5.19 18.62
N PHE A 381 15.90 4.43 19.09
CA PHE A 381 16.02 2.98 19.23
C PHE A 381 14.91 2.20 18.52
N ALA A 382 15.31 1.24 17.69
CA ALA A 382 14.44 0.28 17.02
C ALA A 382 14.73 -1.17 17.45
N VAL A 383 13.69 -2.00 17.45
CA VAL A 383 13.83 -3.46 17.48
C VAL A 383 13.38 -4.02 16.13
N ASN A 384 14.15 -4.96 15.59
CA ASN A 384 13.87 -5.62 14.31
C ASN A 384 12.94 -6.82 14.52
N ASP A 385 11.95 -6.99 13.63
CA ASP A 385 10.96 -8.08 13.50
C ASP A 385 10.00 -8.25 14.71
N ARG A 386 10.51 -8.15 15.95
CA ARG A 386 9.82 -8.43 17.21
C ARG A 386 9.07 -7.21 17.77
N VAL A 387 7.85 -7.04 17.28
CA VAL A 387 6.91 -5.97 17.68
C VAL A 387 6.58 -5.97 19.18
N ASP A 388 6.44 -7.16 19.76
CA ASP A 388 6.19 -7.38 21.19
C ASP A 388 7.37 -6.91 22.05
N ILE A 389 8.59 -7.29 21.68
CA ILE A 389 9.82 -6.87 22.36
C ILE A 389 10.02 -5.35 22.23
N ALA A 390 9.79 -4.78 21.05
CA ALA A 390 9.86 -3.33 20.83
C ALA A 390 8.97 -2.58 21.83
N ARG A 391 7.73 -3.03 22.00
CA ARG A 391 6.77 -2.46 22.94
C ARG A 391 7.18 -2.64 24.39
N LEU A 392 7.61 -3.84 24.79
CA LEU A 392 8.02 -4.16 26.16
C LEU A 392 9.31 -3.44 26.58
N ALA A 393 10.21 -3.16 25.64
CA ALA A 393 11.45 -2.43 25.86
C ALA A 393 11.25 -0.91 25.83
N GLY A 394 10.09 -0.41 25.39
CA GLY A 394 9.85 1.02 25.21
C GLY A 394 10.67 1.63 24.07
N ALA A 395 10.86 0.88 22.98
CA ALA A 395 11.55 1.37 21.78
C ALA A 395 10.80 2.52 21.11
N ASP A 396 11.52 3.38 20.39
CA ASP A 396 10.90 4.47 19.62
C ASP A 396 10.29 3.96 18.31
N ALA A 397 10.85 2.87 17.80
CA ALA A 397 10.51 2.27 16.52
C ALA A 397 10.52 0.73 16.54
N VAL A 398 9.81 0.14 15.58
CA VAL A 398 9.98 -1.25 15.16
C VAL A 398 10.34 -1.27 13.68
N HIS A 399 11.18 -2.21 13.25
CA HIS A 399 11.53 -2.42 11.84
C HIS A 399 11.01 -3.78 11.38
N LEU A 400 10.36 -3.83 10.22
CA LEU A 400 9.73 -5.02 9.67
C LEU A 400 10.35 -5.35 8.31
N GLY A 401 10.67 -6.62 8.11
CA GLY A 401 10.95 -7.24 6.83
C GLY A 401 9.67 -7.57 6.05
N GLN A 402 9.86 -8.11 4.84
CA GLN A 402 8.75 -8.46 3.93
C GLN A 402 7.93 -9.67 4.42
N ASP A 403 8.55 -10.58 5.18
CA ASP A 403 7.93 -11.80 5.69
C ASP A 403 7.43 -11.67 7.15
N ASP A 404 7.55 -10.48 7.74
CA ASP A 404 7.12 -10.22 9.12
C ASP A 404 5.64 -9.81 9.20
N LEU A 405 5.20 -9.38 10.39
CA LEU A 405 3.87 -8.79 10.56
C LEU A 405 3.65 -7.62 9.59
N THR A 406 2.43 -7.52 9.06
CA THR A 406 2.05 -6.37 8.25
C THR A 406 2.13 -5.08 9.06
N VAL A 407 2.36 -3.93 8.41
CA VAL A 407 2.34 -2.61 9.08
C VAL A 407 1.03 -2.40 9.84
N ARG A 408 -0.09 -2.89 9.29
CA ARG A 408 -1.41 -2.82 9.93
C ARG A 408 -1.44 -3.59 11.25
N ASP A 409 -0.93 -4.81 11.28
CA ASP A 409 -0.95 -5.65 12.48
C ASP A 409 0.08 -5.19 13.50
N ALA A 410 1.27 -4.80 13.07
CA ALA A 410 2.25 -4.16 13.94
C ALA A 410 1.66 -2.90 14.61
N ARG A 411 0.96 -2.05 13.85
CA ARG A 411 0.30 -0.83 14.37
C ARG A 411 -0.72 -1.13 15.47
N ARG A 412 -1.48 -2.23 15.36
CA ARG A 412 -2.42 -2.66 16.41
C ARG A 412 -1.72 -2.99 17.72
N LEU A 413 -0.51 -3.54 17.64
CA LEU A 413 0.27 -3.94 18.80
C LEU A 413 1.04 -2.76 19.41
N VAL A 414 1.68 -1.91 18.61
CA VAL A 414 2.54 -0.81 19.13
C VAL A 414 1.79 0.49 19.41
N GLY A 415 0.54 0.59 18.97
CA GLY A 415 -0.28 1.79 19.13
C GLY A 415 0.13 2.94 18.20
N PRO A 416 -0.45 4.14 18.39
CA PRO A 416 -0.34 5.22 17.41
C PRO A 416 0.99 5.97 17.43
N ARG A 417 1.83 5.78 18.46
CA ARG A 417 3.03 6.60 18.69
C ARG A 417 4.33 5.97 18.19
N MET A 418 4.50 4.66 18.27
CA MET A 418 5.76 4.02 17.85
C MET A 418 5.95 4.15 16.33
N ILE A 419 7.17 4.41 15.88
CA ILE A 419 7.50 4.49 14.45
C ILE A 419 7.53 3.06 13.88
N VAL A 420 6.93 2.85 12.72
CA VAL A 420 7.01 1.55 12.02
C VAL A 420 7.83 1.73 10.74
N GLY A 421 8.98 1.05 10.67
CA GLY A 421 9.82 1.01 9.48
C GLY A 421 9.67 -0.29 8.71
N VAL A 422 9.95 -0.24 7.42
CA VAL A 422 9.79 -1.39 6.51
C VAL A 422 11.03 -1.53 5.61
N SER A 423 11.60 -2.72 5.51
CA SER A 423 12.63 -3.04 4.51
C SER A 423 12.01 -3.12 3.13
N THR A 424 12.65 -2.54 2.11
CA THR A 424 12.17 -2.56 0.72
C THR A 424 13.33 -2.88 -0.22
N HIS A 425 13.06 -3.71 -1.23
CA HIS A 425 14.06 -4.24 -2.16
C HIS A 425 13.80 -3.82 -3.62
N GLU A 426 12.62 -3.27 -3.91
CA GLU A 426 12.20 -2.88 -5.25
C GLU A 426 11.13 -1.76 -5.23
N PRO A 427 10.87 -1.07 -6.35
CA PRO A 427 9.87 -0.01 -6.43
C PRO A 427 8.46 -0.40 -5.96
N ALA A 428 8.01 -1.62 -6.28
CA ALA A 428 6.69 -2.11 -5.90
C ALA A 428 6.53 -2.21 -4.38
N GLN A 429 7.56 -2.73 -3.69
CA GLN A 429 7.58 -2.85 -2.23
C GLN A 429 7.60 -1.47 -1.54
N LEU A 430 8.35 -0.50 -2.07
CA LEU A 430 8.33 0.87 -1.55
C LEU A 430 6.94 1.49 -1.66
N LYS A 431 6.32 1.38 -2.84
CA LYS A 431 4.97 1.91 -3.06
C LYS A 431 3.98 1.29 -2.08
N GLN A 432 4.03 -0.03 -1.89
CA GLN A 432 3.16 -0.72 -0.94
C GLN A 432 3.42 -0.31 0.50
N ALA A 433 4.69 -0.21 0.92
CA ALA A 433 5.06 0.20 2.27
C ALA A 433 4.56 1.62 2.61
N ILE A 434 4.61 2.56 1.65
CA ILE A 434 4.03 3.90 1.80
C ILE A 434 2.50 3.81 1.95
N VAL A 435 1.85 3.02 1.10
CA VAL A 435 0.39 2.78 1.11
C VAL A 435 -0.07 2.20 2.46
N ASP A 436 0.70 1.28 3.02
CA ASP A 436 0.40 0.62 4.29
C ASP A 436 0.67 1.53 5.51
N GLY A 437 1.30 2.68 5.31
CA GLY A 437 1.59 3.66 6.35
C GLY A 437 2.92 3.44 7.06
N GLY A 438 3.90 2.84 6.38
CA GLY A 438 5.29 2.82 6.82
C GLY A 438 5.84 4.24 6.97
N GLN A 439 6.63 4.45 8.02
CA GLN A 439 7.11 5.77 8.42
C GLN A 439 8.59 5.98 8.12
N TYR A 440 9.36 4.91 7.94
CA TYR A 440 10.67 4.97 7.31
C TYR A 440 10.99 3.68 6.57
N PHE A 441 11.95 3.74 5.63
CA PHE A 441 12.24 2.62 4.75
C PHE A 441 13.71 2.21 4.79
N GLY A 442 13.98 0.90 4.85
CA GLY A 442 15.31 0.34 4.65
C GLY A 442 15.50 -0.03 3.18
N VAL A 443 16.30 0.73 2.45
CA VAL A 443 16.44 0.63 0.98
C VAL A 443 17.72 -0.14 0.66
N GLY A 444 17.58 -1.39 0.25
CA GLY A 444 18.75 -2.23 -0.03
C GLY A 444 18.39 -3.69 -0.26
N PRO A 445 19.37 -4.62 -0.26
CA PRO A 445 20.79 -4.35 -0.12
C PRO A 445 21.33 -3.56 -1.31
N VAL A 446 22.09 -2.49 -1.04
CA VAL A 446 22.67 -1.62 -2.09
C VAL A 446 23.90 -2.26 -2.71
N PHE A 447 24.76 -2.85 -1.88
CA PHE A 447 25.98 -3.52 -2.31
C PHE A 447 26.02 -4.98 -1.81
N PRO A 448 26.86 -5.84 -2.41
CA PRO A 448 27.10 -7.18 -1.87
C PRO A 448 27.51 -7.09 -0.39
N SER A 449 26.85 -7.87 0.47
CA SER A 449 27.19 -7.89 1.89
C SER A 449 28.14 -9.03 2.21
N ARG A 450 29.13 -8.77 3.07
CA ARG A 450 29.92 -9.82 3.73
C ARG A 450 29.18 -10.53 4.88
N THR A 451 28.01 -10.02 5.27
CA THR A 451 27.25 -10.48 6.47
C THR A 451 26.01 -11.31 6.15
N LYS A 452 25.54 -11.25 4.91
CA LYS A 452 24.45 -12.06 4.37
C LYS A 452 24.82 -12.43 2.94
N THR A 453 24.71 -13.71 2.61
CA THR A 453 24.88 -14.17 1.23
C THR A 453 23.65 -13.77 0.43
N PHE A 454 23.79 -12.73 -0.38
CA PHE A 454 22.77 -12.34 -1.35
C PHE A 454 23.19 -12.89 -2.72
N THR A 455 22.26 -13.45 -3.48
CA THR A 455 22.51 -13.69 -4.90
C THR A 455 22.62 -12.35 -5.62
N HIS A 456 23.28 -12.30 -6.77
CA HIS A 456 23.44 -11.06 -7.53
C HIS A 456 22.08 -10.42 -7.87
N GLU A 457 21.03 -11.23 -8.07
CA GLU A 457 19.67 -10.76 -8.35
C GLU A 457 18.96 -10.14 -7.13
N GLN A 458 19.47 -10.37 -5.91
CA GLN A 458 18.91 -9.82 -4.67
C GLN A 458 19.50 -8.44 -4.31
N ILE A 459 20.51 -7.97 -5.06
CA ILE A 459 21.12 -6.66 -4.86
C ILE A 459 20.31 -5.61 -5.63
N ALA A 460 19.64 -4.73 -4.90
CA ALA A 460 18.83 -3.67 -5.49
C ALA A 460 19.68 -2.59 -6.18
N GLY A 461 20.91 -2.39 -5.69
CA GLY A 461 21.88 -1.49 -6.30
C GLY A 461 21.59 0.00 -6.08
N THR A 462 22.51 0.84 -6.54
CA THR A 462 22.38 2.31 -6.51
C THR A 462 21.25 2.83 -7.41
N GLY A 463 20.84 2.06 -8.43
CA GLY A 463 19.68 2.39 -9.25
C GLY A 463 18.38 2.46 -8.45
N TYR A 464 18.17 1.53 -7.51
CA TYR A 464 17.02 1.58 -6.62
C TYR A 464 17.07 2.76 -5.65
N VAL A 465 18.26 3.07 -5.10
CA VAL A 465 18.46 4.26 -4.25
C VAL A 465 18.05 5.54 -4.98
N ARG A 466 18.50 5.71 -6.24
CA ARG A 466 18.12 6.87 -7.07
C ARG A 466 16.61 6.93 -7.31
N HIS A 467 16.00 5.78 -7.60
CA HIS A 467 14.55 5.71 -7.75
C HIS A 467 13.83 6.16 -6.47
N VAL A 468 14.24 5.68 -5.29
CA VAL A 468 13.61 6.10 -4.02
C VAL A 468 13.76 7.60 -3.78
N ALA A 469 14.95 8.15 -4.03
CA ALA A 469 15.24 9.57 -3.89
C ALA A 469 14.32 10.47 -4.76
N GLU A 470 13.89 9.97 -5.93
CA GLU A 470 12.96 10.67 -6.82
C GLU A 470 11.47 10.48 -6.46
N GLN A 471 11.12 9.40 -5.75
CA GLN A 471 9.72 9.05 -5.46
C GLN A 471 9.17 9.63 -4.15
N THR A 472 10.00 9.79 -3.12
CA THR A 472 9.53 10.22 -1.80
C THR A 472 10.58 10.94 -0.98
N THR A 473 10.13 11.86 -0.14
CA THR A 473 10.94 12.57 0.86
C THR A 473 10.76 12.01 2.27
N LEU A 474 9.92 10.98 2.43
CA LEU A 474 9.80 10.25 3.68
C LEU A 474 11.17 9.68 4.10
N PRO A 475 11.44 9.54 5.41
CA PRO A 475 12.75 9.06 5.86
C PRO A 475 13.07 7.67 5.31
N TRP A 476 14.24 7.49 4.74
CA TRP A 476 14.74 6.18 4.32
C TRP A 476 16.24 6.09 4.54
N PHE A 477 16.74 4.87 4.73
CA PHE A 477 18.15 4.56 4.95
C PHE A 477 18.62 3.61 3.88
N ALA A 478 19.63 4.00 3.10
CA ALA A 478 20.35 3.06 2.26
C ALA A 478 21.00 2.00 3.15
N ILE A 479 20.85 0.71 2.83
CA ILE A 479 21.33 -0.38 3.68
C ILE A 479 21.95 -1.50 2.85
N GLY A 480 22.90 -2.24 3.43
CA GLY A 480 23.44 -3.47 2.86
C GLY A 480 24.74 -3.21 2.09
N GLY A 481 25.84 -3.70 2.67
CA GLY A 481 27.18 -3.59 2.09
C GLY A 481 27.79 -2.18 2.13
N ILE A 482 27.20 -1.25 2.89
CA ILE A 482 27.71 0.11 3.04
C ILE A 482 28.81 0.15 4.12
N ASP A 483 29.93 0.78 3.77
CA ASP A 483 31.11 1.01 4.59
C ASP A 483 31.85 2.29 4.17
N ALA A 484 33.08 2.50 4.67
CA ALA A 484 33.86 3.71 4.39
C ALA A 484 34.20 3.89 2.90
N ASP A 485 34.27 2.80 2.14
CA ASP A 485 34.68 2.81 0.73
C ASP A 485 33.47 2.97 -0.20
N THR A 486 32.29 2.48 0.20
CA THR A 486 31.08 2.42 -0.65
C THR A 486 30.04 3.51 -0.34
N ILE A 487 30.17 4.21 0.80
CA ILE A 487 29.21 5.24 1.20
C ILE A 487 29.12 6.42 0.22
N ASP A 488 30.21 6.79 -0.44
CA ASP A 488 30.23 7.93 -1.38
C ASP A 488 29.34 7.62 -2.60
N GLU A 489 29.38 6.39 -3.12
CA GLU A 489 28.50 5.93 -4.20
C GLU A 489 27.01 5.93 -3.79
N ALA A 490 26.70 5.57 -2.54
CA ALA A 490 25.33 5.65 -2.02
C ALA A 490 24.85 7.10 -1.92
N ILE A 491 25.73 8.01 -1.48
CA ILE A 491 25.47 9.45 -1.41
C ILE A 491 25.23 10.03 -2.81
N GLU A 492 26.08 9.69 -3.78
CA GLU A 492 25.93 10.10 -5.19
C GLU A 492 24.62 9.59 -5.81
N ALA A 493 24.11 8.44 -5.34
CA ALA A 493 22.81 7.92 -5.72
C ALA A 493 21.62 8.64 -5.04
N GLY A 494 21.87 9.55 -4.10
CA GLY A 494 20.87 10.36 -3.41
C GLY A 494 20.67 10.01 -1.92
N ALA A 495 21.49 9.11 -1.35
CA ALA A 495 21.36 8.76 0.07
C ALA A 495 21.82 9.90 0.97
N THR A 496 20.91 10.37 1.83
CA THR A 496 21.21 11.31 2.93
C THR A 496 21.30 10.60 4.28
N ARG A 497 20.92 9.32 4.33
CA ARG A 497 20.96 8.47 5.52
C ARG A 497 21.39 7.07 5.15
N VAL A 498 22.19 6.45 5.99
CA VAL A 498 22.68 5.08 5.78
C VAL A 498 22.53 4.24 7.03
N ALA A 499 22.32 2.95 6.82
CA ALA A 499 22.27 1.95 7.86
C ALA A 499 23.40 0.93 7.65
N VAL A 500 24.24 0.78 8.67
CA VAL A 500 25.45 -0.05 8.63
C VAL A 500 25.46 -1.06 9.78
N SER A 501 26.27 -2.11 9.65
CA SER A 501 26.49 -3.08 10.71
C SER A 501 27.97 -3.40 10.87
N SER A 502 28.53 -4.25 10.00
CA SER A 502 29.94 -4.69 10.09
C SER A 502 30.94 -3.54 10.05
N ALA A 503 30.65 -2.47 9.31
CA ALA A 503 31.54 -1.32 9.18
C ALA A 503 31.90 -0.66 10.53
N ILE A 504 31.02 -0.78 11.53
CA ILE A 504 31.27 -0.26 12.88
C ILE A 504 31.53 -1.40 13.86
N LEU A 505 30.71 -2.47 13.85
CA LEU A 505 30.81 -3.55 14.84
C LEU A 505 32.12 -4.35 14.79
N LYS A 506 32.74 -4.45 13.61
CA LYS A 506 34.01 -5.18 13.40
C LYS A 506 35.22 -4.26 13.30
N ALA A 507 35.05 -2.96 13.48
CA ALA A 507 36.16 -2.02 13.46
C ALA A 507 36.93 -2.09 14.78
N ASP A 508 38.27 -2.09 14.71
CA ASP A 508 39.12 -2.03 15.91
C ASP A 508 38.84 -0.79 16.78
N ARG A 509 38.34 0.28 16.15
CA ARG A 509 37.96 1.55 16.80
C ARG A 509 36.56 1.96 16.36
N PRO A 510 35.48 1.40 16.96
CA PRO A 510 34.09 1.63 16.52
C PRO A 510 33.70 3.10 16.48
N ARG A 511 34.14 3.88 17.47
CA ARG A 511 33.91 5.33 17.55
C ARG A 511 34.47 6.09 16.36
N GLU A 512 35.72 5.82 15.99
CA GLU A 512 36.37 6.50 14.85
C GLU A 512 35.74 6.07 13.51
N ALA A 513 35.34 4.80 13.38
CA ALA A 513 34.63 4.32 12.21
C ALA A 513 33.27 5.02 12.05
N ALA A 514 32.48 5.09 13.11
CA ALA A 514 31.21 5.82 13.15
C ALA A 514 31.40 7.31 12.80
N LYS A 515 32.41 7.96 13.39
CA LYS A 515 32.73 9.37 13.15
C LYS A 515 33.11 9.66 11.71
N SER A 516 33.88 8.77 11.08
CA SER A 516 34.24 8.88 9.67
C SER A 516 33.01 8.82 8.75
N LEU A 517 32.13 7.84 8.97
CA LEU A 517 30.88 7.70 8.22
C LEU A 517 29.96 8.90 8.43
N ARG A 518 29.79 9.33 9.68
CA ARG A 518 28.96 10.49 10.03
C ARG A 518 29.46 11.76 9.33
N LYS A 519 30.77 12.00 9.34
CA LYS A 519 31.40 13.16 8.69
C LYS A 519 31.12 13.20 7.18
N LYS A 520 31.04 12.05 6.51
CA LYS A 520 30.68 12.00 5.07
C LYS A 520 29.22 12.38 4.85
N LEU A 521 28.30 11.89 5.68
CA LEU A 521 26.87 12.23 5.59
C LEU A 521 26.58 13.71 5.88
N ASP A 522 27.28 14.30 6.85
CA ASP A 522 27.08 15.71 7.22
C ASP A 522 27.49 16.68 6.10
N GLN A 523 28.41 16.28 5.20
CA GLN A 523 28.85 17.10 4.05
C GLN A 523 27.78 17.24 2.96
N VAL A 524 26.83 16.31 2.89
CA VAL A 524 25.77 16.29 1.87
C VAL A 524 24.64 17.27 2.22
N GLY A 525 24.61 17.76 3.46
CA GLY A 525 23.58 18.67 3.96
C GLY A 525 22.24 17.99 4.15
N SER A 526 21.54 18.38 5.22
CA SER A 526 20.11 18.06 5.37
C SER A 526 19.30 18.88 4.38
N ALA A 527 18.68 18.27 3.38
CA ALA A 527 17.58 18.93 2.66
C ALA A 527 16.34 19.15 3.56
N SER A 528 16.31 18.56 4.76
CA SER A 528 15.16 18.61 5.65
C SER A 528 15.13 19.94 6.41
N ARG A 529 14.19 20.82 6.02
CA ARG A 529 13.80 22.04 6.76
C ARG A 529 13.26 21.75 8.17
N TRP A 530 13.07 20.48 8.52
CA TRP A 530 12.49 20.05 9.79
C TRP A 530 13.52 19.94 10.93
N SER A 531 14.82 20.11 10.67
CA SER A 531 15.89 20.03 11.68
C SER A 531 15.80 21.13 12.75
N GLU A 532 15.30 22.33 12.40
CA GLU A 532 15.13 23.43 13.34
C GLU A 532 13.83 23.32 14.15
N ALA A 533 12.75 22.84 13.54
CA ALA A 533 11.43 22.74 14.16
C ALA A 533 11.31 21.61 15.21
N SER A 534 12.14 20.56 15.11
CA SER A 534 12.13 19.44 16.07
C SER A 534 12.67 19.79 17.46
N ARG A 535 13.29 20.97 17.63
CA ARG A 535 13.83 21.46 18.92
C ARG A 535 12.82 22.19 19.79
N GLU A 536 11.64 22.51 19.27
CA GLU A 536 10.60 23.30 19.96
C GLU A 536 9.37 22.48 20.40
N SER A 537 9.42 21.14 20.37
CA SER A 537 8.29 20.25 20.73
C SER A 537 8.47 19.55 22.07
#